data_AF-A0A0C1L1L5-F1
#
_entry.id   AF-A0A0C1L1L5-F1
#
_cell.length_a   1.000
_cell.length_b   1.000
_cell.length_c   1.000
_cell.angle_alpha   90.00
_cell.angle_beta   90.00
_cell.angle_gamma   90.00
#
_symmetry.space_group_name_H-M   'P 1'
#
loop_
_entity.id
_entity.type
_entity.pdbx_description
1 polymer ?
#
loop_
_entity_poly.entity_id
_entity_poly.type
_entity_poly.pdbx_seq_one_letter_code
_entity_poly.pdbx_strand_id
1 'polypeptide(L)'
;MYSYSLLETSCYYLIQEKADGPVSLIKVNMDTDYCLFITRFGETEITEWRKKQDPINEILELLSDDKIKEWQTSYYSNEDAFYEDGEE
;
A
#
# COMPACT_ATOMS: atom_id res chain seq x y z
N MET A 1 3.30 19.25 -4.33
CA MET A 1 3.78 17.85 -4.21
C MET A 1 3.53 17.42 -2.78
N TYR A 2 2.91 16.26 -2.61
CA TYR A 2 2.61 15.71 -1.29
C TYR A 2 3.84 14.99 -0.73
N SER A 3 3.74 14.47 0.49
CA SER A 3 4.76 13.61 1.08
C SER A 3 4.12 12.57 1.99
N TYR A 4 4.92 11.56 2.36
CA TYR A 4 4.50 10.51 3.27
C TYR A 4 4.07 11.03 4.64
N SER A 5 4.46 12.24 5.06
CA SER A 5 4.06 12.83 6.35
C SER A 5 2.57 13.08 6.48
N LEU A 6 1.82 13.05 5.38
CA LEU A 6 0.37 13.28 5.35
C LEU A 6 -0.44 11.98 5.52
N LEU A 7 0.23 10.83 5.58
CA LEU A 7 -0.43 9.53 5.66
C LEU A 7 -0.56 9.09 7.12
N GLU A 8 -1.70 8.48 7.44
CA GLU A 8 -2.03 8.01 8.77
C GLU A 8 -1.76 6.50 8.90
N THR A 9 -1.31 6.07 10.09
CA THR A 9 -1.08 4.65 10.39
C THR A 9 -2.38 3.85 10.32
N SER A 10 -2.27 2.57 9.94
CA SER A 10 -3.38 1.64 9.75
C SER A 10 -4.35 1.99 8.62
N CYS A 11 -4.06 3.04 7.84
CA CYS A 11 -4.82 3.42 6.66
C CYS A 11 -4.20 2.87 5.37
N TYR A 12 -5.05 2.72 4.36
CA TYR A 12 -4.69 2.25 3.03
C TYR A 12 -4.88 3.37 2.00
N TYR A 13 -3.88 3.60 1.17
CA TYR A 13 -3.88 4.69 0.20
C TYR A 13 -3.55 4.18 -1.20
N LEU A 14 -4.27 4.69 -2.19
CA LEU A 14 -3.83 4.69 -3.58
C LEU A 14 -2.97 5.92 -3.82
N ILE A 15 -1.70 5.71 -4.17
CA ILE A 15 -0.75 6.79 -4.40
C ILE A 15 -0.07 6.64 -5.76
N GLN A 16 0.40 7.77 -6.29
CA GLN A 16 1.28 7.82 -7.43
C GLN A 16 2.56 8.57 -7.00
N GLU A 17 3.72 7.92 -7.08
CA GLU A 17 4.99 8.52 -6.60
C GLU A 17 5.68 9.38 -7.66
N LYS A 18 5.44 9.09 -8.94
CA LYS A 18 6.00 9.81 -10.10
C LYS A 18 4.85 10.22 -11.03
N ALA A 19 4.95 11.37 -11.69
CA ALA A 19 3.88 11.92 -12.55
C ALA A 19 3.32 10.94 -13.59
N ASP A 20 4.20 10.14 -14.21
CA ASP A 20 3.83 9.13 -15.20
C ASP A 20 4.04 7.69 -14.66
N GLY A 21 4.16 7.54 -13.34
CA GLY A 21 4.35 6.25 -12.69
C GLY A 21 3.05 5.48 -12.51
N PRO A 22 3.12 4.16 -12.20
CA PRO A 22 1.93 3.39 -11.87
C PRO A 22 1.31 3.86 -10.55
N VAL A 23 0.01 3.64 -10.41
CA VAL A 23 -0.69 3.75 -9.13
C VAL A 23 -0.35 2.53 -8.29
N SER A 24 0.01 2.74 -7.03
CA SER A 24 0.27 1.68 -6.06
C SER A 24 -0.68 1.78 -4.88
N LEU A 25 -1.17 0.63 -4.42
CA LEU A 25 -1.81 0.52 -3.12
C LEU A 25 -0.74 0.35 -2.05
N ILE A 26 -0.82 1.15 -0.99
CA ILE A 26 0.04 1.02 0.19
C ILE A 26 -0.79 0.97 1.46
N LYS A 27 -0.27 0.30 2.49
CA LYS A 27 -0.73 0.38 3.87
C LYS A 27 0.38 1.00 4.73
N VAL A 28 0.04 1.96 5.57
CA VAL A 28 0.97 2.46 6.58
C VAL A 28 0.90 1.58 7.82
N ASN A 29 1.97 0.85 8.11
CA ASN A 29 2.00 -0.10 9.22
C ASN A 29 2.40 0.56 10.55
N MET A 30 3.34 1.50 10.49
CA MET A 30 3.89 2.17 11.66
C MET A 30 4.48 3.52 11.24
N ASP A 31 4.44 4.49 12.15
CA ASP A 31 5.18 5.74 12.02
C ASP A 31 6.24 5.88 13.12
N THR A 32 7.26 6.67 12.81
CA THR A 32 8.30 7.13 13.73
C THR A 32 8.47 8.63 13.54
N ASP A 33 9.35 9.27 14.30
CA ASP A 33 9.61 10.71 14.17
C ASP A 33 9.94 11.14 12.72
N TYR A 34 10.63 10.30 11.95
CA TYR A 34 11.15 10.66 10.63
C TYR A 34 10.72 9.76 9.48
N CYS A 35 10.21 8.56 9.76
CA CYS A 35 9.93 7.56 8.74
C CYS A 35 8.57 6.89 8.96
N LEU A 36 7.99 6.38 7.87
CA LEU A 36 6.88 5.44 7.85
C LEU A 36 7.39 4.06 7.42
N PHE A 37 6.92 3.02 8.11
CA PHE A 37 7.03 1.65 7.64
C PHE A 37 5.74 1.30 6.89
N ILE A 38 5.87 0.92 5.62
CA ILE A 38 4.71 0.67 4.75
C ILE A 38 4.77 -0.74 4.15
N THR A 39 3.61 -1.30 3.83
CA THR A 39 3.48 -2.41 2.88
C THR A 39 2.96 -1.86 1.56
N ARG A 40 3.59 -2.24 0.46
CA ARG A 40 3.11 -1.99 -0.90
C ARG A 40 2.58 -3.28 -1.49
N PHE A 41 1.39 -3.19 -2.09
CA PHE A 41 0.72 -4.31 -2.74
C PHE A 41 0.87 -4.17 -4.26
N GLY A 42 1.23 -5.26 -4.93
CA GLY A 42 1.57 -5.30 -6.35
C GLY A 42 1.65 -6.75 -6.83
N GLU A 43 2.58 -7.07 -7.73
CA GLU A 43 2.87 -8.49 -8.07
C GLU A 43 3.44 -9.27 -6.89
N THR A 44 4.11 -8.56 -5.97
CA THR A 44 4.60 -9.11 -4.70
C THR A 44 4.35 -8.08 -3.62
N GLU A 45 4.04 -8.55 -2.41
CA GLU A 45 3.97 -7.68 -1.25
C GLU A 45 5.37 -7.30 -0.79
N ILE A 46 5.66 -6.00 -0.76
CA ILE A 46 6.96 -5.47 -0.33
C ILE A 46 6.75 -4.59 0.88
N THR A 47 7.48 -4.88 1.95
CA THR A 47 7.57 -3.98 3.11
C THR A 47 8.82 -3.11 3.02
N GLU A 48 8.66 -1.80 3.20
CA GLU A 48 9.75 -0.84 3.04
C GLU A 48 9.63 0.34 4.01
N TRP A 49 10.77 1.01 4.27
CA TRP A 49 10.82 2.26 5.02
C TRP A 49 10.88 3.45 4.08
N ARG A 50 10.03 4.44 4.31
CA ARG A 50 10.02 5.73 3.60
C ARG A 50 10.22 6.87 4.57
N LYS A 51 10.99 7.89 4.20
CA LYS A 51 11.07 9.09 5.03
C LYS A 51 9.74 9.83 4.92
N LYS A 52 9.28 10.43 6.01
CA LYS A 52 8.07 11.28 6.02
C LYS A 52 8.18 12.41 4.98
N GLN A 53 9.38 12.91 4.72
CA GLN A 53 9.66 13.96 3.74
C GLN A 53 9.90 13.45 2.32
N ASP A 54 9.90 12.12 2.09
CA ASP A 54 9.97 11.61 0.72
C ASP A 54 8.74 12.09 -0.05
N PRO A 55 8.92 12.55 -1.29
CA PRO A 55 7.84 13.20 -1.99
C PRO A 55 6.90 12.18 -2.64
N ILE A 56 5.62 12.51 -2.66
CA ILE A 56 4.55 11.78 -3.36
C ILE A 56 4.00 12.73 -4.42
N ASN A 57 3.93 12.28 -5.68
CA ASN A 57 3.37 13.08 -6.75
C ASN A 57 1.89 13.37 -6.47
N GLU A 58 1.11 12.32 -6.23
CA GLU A 58 -0.32 12.41 -5.97
C GLU A 58 -0.78 11.38 -4.93
N ILE A 59 -1.62 11.82 -3.99
CA ILE A 59 -2.40 10.94 -3.13
C ILE A 59 -3.81 10.93 -3.74
N LEU A 60 -4.17 9.81 -4.35
CA LEU A 60 -5.41 9.71 -5.14
C LEU A 60 -6.61 9.46 -4.23
N GLU A 61 -6.45 8.54 -3.28
CA GLU A 61 -7.56 8.11 -2.44
C GLU A 61 -7.06 7.51 -1.11
N LEU A 62 -7.75 7.85 -0.02
CA LEU A 62 -7.76 7.10 1.22
C LEU A 62 -8.93 6.11 1.16
N LEU A 63 -8.64 4.82 1.13
CA LEU A 63 -9.67 3.81 0.95
C LEU A 63 -10.44 3.56 2.26
N SER A 64 -11.77 3.47 2.13
CA SER A 64 -12.65 3.03 3.22
C SER A 64 -12.51 1.54 3.50
N ASP A 65 -12.85 1.12 4.73
CA ASP A 65 -12.82 -0.28 5.16
C ASP A 65 -13.56 -1.24 4.22
N ASP A 66 -14.73 -0.83 3.70
CA ASP A 66 -15.53 -1.68 2.80
C ASP A 66 -14.82 -1.92 1.47
N LYS A 67 -14.13 -0.90 0.94
CA LYS A 67 -13.31 -1.03 -0.27
C LYS A 67 -12.08 -1.89 -0.03
N ILE A 68 -11.48 -1.81 1.17
CA ILE A 68 -10.37 -2.67 1.54
C ILE A 68 -10.80 -4.13 1.64
N LYS A 69 -11.96 -4.43 2.24
CA LYS A 69 -12.48 -5.80 2.27
C LYS A 69 -12.73 -6.36 0.88
N GLU A 70 -13.37 -5.57 0.01
CA GLU A 70 -13.63 -5.96 -1.39
C GLU A 70 -12.33 -6.26 -2.15
N TRP A 71 -11.34 -5.36 -2.02
CA TRP A 71 -10.02 -5.55 -2.61
C TRP A 71 -9.29 -6.77 -2.04
N GLN A 72 -9.25 -6.94 -0.71
CA GLN A 72 -8.58 -8.06 -0.05
C GLN A 72 -9.15 -9.41 -0.48
N THR A 73 -10.48 -9.54 -0.56
CA THR A 73 -11.11 -10.75 -1.09
C THR A 73 -10.63 -11.01 -2.52
N SER A 74 -10.61 -9.99 -3.37
CA SER A 74 -10.18 -10.15 -4.77
C SER A 74 -8.69 -10.48 -4.90
N TYR A 75 -7.83 -9.90 -4.06
CA TYR A 75 -6.39 -10.06 -4.09
C TYR A 75 -5.97 -11.45 -3.58
N TYR A 76 -6.43 -11.84 -2.40
CA TYR A 76 -6.05 -13.11 -1.79
C TYR A 76 -6.82 -14.31 -2.34
N SER A 77 -8.09 -14.18 -2.76
CA SER A 77 -8.76 -15.31 -3.43
C SER A 77 -8.10 -15.70 -4.76
N ASN A 78 -7.33 -14.79 -5.36
CA ASN A 78 -6.55 -15.07 -6.55
C ASN A 78 -5.17 -15.64 -6.19
N GLU A 79 -4.56 -15.25 -5.07
CA GLU A 79 -3.27 -15.82 -4.57
C GLU A 79 -3.45 -17.20 -3.91
N ASP A 80 -4.53 -17.45 -3.17
CA ASP A 80 -4.81 -18.76 -2.54
C ASP A 80 -4.96 -19.88 -3.59
N ALA A 81 -5.43 -19.54 -4.81
CA ALA A 81 -5.46 -20.47 -5.94
C ALA A 81 -4.06 -20.90 -6.43
N PHE A 82 -3.00 -20.16 -6.08
CA PHE A 82 -1.61 -20.52 -6.36
C PHE A 82 -0.92 -21.23 -5.18
N TYR A 83 -1.48 -21.18 -3.97
CA TYR A 83 -0.92 -21.84 -2.79
C TYR A 83 -1.55 -23.22 -2.48
N GLU A 84 -2.70 -23.57 -3.07
CA GLU A 84 -3.37 -24.87 -2.86
C GLU A 84 -2.77 -26.06 -3.67
N ASP A 85 -1.83 -25.85 -4.60
CA ASP A 85 -1.24 -26.93 -5.43
C ASP A 85 0.12 -27.45 -4.89
N GLY A 86 0.42 -27.21 -3.60
CA GLY A 86 1.74 -27.43 -3.01
C GLY A 86 1.80 -28.21 -1.70
N GLU A 87 0.71 -28.81 -1.24
CA GLU A 87 0.73 -29.74 -0.10
C GLU A 87 0.44 -31.18 -0.56
N GLU A 88 1.51 -31.92 -0.88
CA GLU A 88 1.55 -33.40 -0.90
C GLU A 88 2.54 -33.89 0.17
#